data_AF-A0A937QVC1-F1
#
_entry.id   AF-A0A937QVC1-F1
#
_cell.length_a   1.000
_cell.length_b   1.000
_cell.length_c   1.000
_cell.angle_alpha   90.00
_cell.angle_beta   90.00
_cell.angle_gamma   90.00
#
_symmetry.space_group_name_H-M   'P 1'
#
loop_
_entity.id
_entity.type
_entity.pdbx_description
1 polymer ?
#
loop_
_entity_poly.entity_id
_entity_poly.type
_entity_poly.pdbx_seq_one_letter_code
_entity_poly.pdbx_strand_id
1 'polypeptide(L)' 'MDKKEQLVEAVLASARGGKEAARQERLTCAEAFELAEKFDAEIAEVGRICNQNNVKICKCQLGCFK' A
#
# COMPACT_ATOMS: atom_id res chain seq x y z
N MET A 1 14.16 15.33 4.44
CA MET A 1 13.11 14.92 3.49
C MET A 1 13.13 13.42 3.48
N ASP A 2 12.31 12.86 4.34
CA ASP A 2 12.39 11.48 4.75
C ASP A 2 11.73 10.60 3.69
N LYS A 3 12.49 9.66 3.10
CA LYS A 3 12.00 8.71 2.08
C LYS A 3 10.70 7.99 2.52
N LYS A 4 10.48 7.87 3.84
CA LYS A 4 9.26 7.29 4.41
C LYS A 4 8.01 8.09 4.07
N GLU A 5 8.04 9.42 4.14
CA GLU A 5 6.84 10.23 3.84
C GLU A 5 6.43 10.09 2.37
N GLN A 6 7.40 10.05 1.46
CA GLN A 6 7.13 9.83 0.03
C GLN A 6 6.51 8.46 -0.24
N LEU A 7 6.97 7.43 0.47
CA LEU A 7 6.41 6.08 0.36
C LEU A 7 4.97 6.02 0.89
N VAL A 8 4.69 6.67 2.03
CA VAL A 8 3.34 6.78 2.60
C VAL A 8 2.39 7.49 1.62
N GLU A 9 2.82 8.63 1.09
CA GLU A 9 2.01 9.41 0.15
C GLU A 9 1.73 8.62 -1.15
N ALA A 10 2.72 7.87 -1.65
CA ALA A 10 2.56 7.03 -2.83
C ALA A 10 1.63 5.82 -2.59
N VAL A 11 1.67 5.23 -1.39
CA VAL A 11 0.73 4.17 -0.96
C VAL A 11 -0.70 4.71 -0.94
N LEU A 12 -0.93 5.87 -0.31
CA LEU A 12 -2.26 6.50 -0.25
C LEU A 12 -2.76 6.93 -1.64
N ALA A 13 -1.86 7.47 -2.48
CA ALA A 13 -2.20 7.87 -3.84
C ALA A 13 -2.59 6.67 -4.73
N SER A 14 -1.99 5.50 -4.48
CA SER A 14 -2.28 4.26 -5.21
C SER A 14 -3.51 3.52 -4.64
N ALA A 15 -3.83 3.73 -3.37
CA ALA A 15 -4.99 3.11 -2.73
C ALA A 15 -6.32 3.68 -3.27
N ARG A 16 -6.92 3.02 -4.27
CA ARG A 16 -8.22 3.43 -4.84
C ARG A 16 -9.39 2.92 -3.98
N GLY A 17 -9.70 3.64 -2.91
CA GLY A 17 -11.02 3.59 -2.26
C GLY A 17 -12.07 4.21 -3.19
N GLY A 18 -13.02 3.42 -3.69
CA GLY A 18 -14.11 3.94 -4.53
C GLY A 18 -14.93 5.01 -3.80
N LYS A 19 -15.49 5.97 -4.56
CA LYS A 19 -16.16 7.23 -4.18
C LYS A 19 -17.43 7.09 -3.31
N GLU A 20 -17.43 6.23 -2.31
CA GLU A 20 -18.56 6.04 -1.39
C GLU A 20 -18.01 6.17 0.03
N ALA A 21 -18.69 6.99 0.84
CA ALA A 21 -18.26 7.51 2.14
C ALA A 21 -17.91 6.47 3.24
N ALA A 22 -17.84 5.18 2.89
CA ALA A 22 -17.57 4.05 3.78
C ALA A 22 -16.50 3.08 3.23
N ARG A 23 -15.66 3.51 2.28
CA ARG A 23 -14.70 2.60 1.61
C ARG A 23 -13.30 2.73 2.22
N GLN A 24 -12.97 1.78 3.10
CA GLN A 24 -11.60 1.48 3.54
C GLN A 24 -10.63 1.55 2.35
N GLU A 25 -9.51 2.23 2.52
CA GLU A 25 -8.45 2.29 1.53
C GLU A 25 -7.92 0.88 1.27
N ARG A 26 -7.86 0.47 0.01
CA ARG A 26 -7.39 -0.85 -0.40
C ARG A 26 -6.30 -0.68 -1.42
N LEU A 27 -5.18 -1.33 -1.17
CA LEU A 27 -4.03 -1.37 -2.05
C LEU A 27 -3.91 -2.79 -2.60
N THR A 28 -3.58 -2.96 -3.88
CA THR A 28 -3.26 -4.31 -4.36
C THR A 28 -1.86 -4.72 -3.90
N CYS A 29 -1.62 -6.02 -3.71
CA CYS A 29 -0.27 -6.50 -3.40
C CYS A 29 0.72 -6.18 -4.53
N ALA A 30 0.25 -6.09 -5.78
CA ALA A 30 1.06 -5.66 -6.91
C ALA A 30 1.54 -4.22 -6.75
N GLU A 31 0.63 -3.29 -6.46
CA GLU A 31 1.00 -1.89 -6.20
C GLU A 31 1.92 -1.76 -4.98
N ALA A 32 1.72 -2.56 -3.94
CA ALA A 32 2.62 -2.59 -2.78
C ALA A 32 4.05 -2.98 -3.17
N PHE A 33 4.19 -3.98 -4.05
CA PHE A 33 5.49 -4.43 -4.56
C PHE A 33 6.12 -3.42 -5.52
N GLU A 34 5.35 -2.84 -6.43
CA GLU A 34 5.85 -1.78 -7.32
C GLU A 34 6.34 -0.56 -6.53
N LEU A 35 5.63 -0.18 -5.47
CA LEU A 35 6.05 0.91 -4.59
C LEU A 35 7.32 0.55 -3.81
N ALA A 36 7.40 -0.65 -3.23
CA ALA A 36 8.61 -1.13 -2.57
C ALA A 36 9.82 -1.06 -3.51
N GLU A 37 9.70 -1.57 -4.73
CA GLU A 37 10.77 -1.60 -5.71
C GLU A 37 11.15 -0.18 -6.19
N LYS A 38 10.15 0.67 -6.45
CA LYS A 38 10.35 2.05 -6.92
C LYS A 38 11.04 2.95 -5.89
N PHE A 39 10.77 2.72 -4.60
CA PHE A 39 11.34 3.49 -3.51
C PHE A 39 12.56 2.81 -2.86
N ASP A 40 13.00 1.67 -3.40
CA ASP A 40 14.07 0.83 -2.84
C ASP A 40 13.82 0.52 -1.34
N ALA A 41 12.56 0.21 -1.03
CA ALA A 41 12.05 -0.04 0.31
C ALA A 41 11.66 -1.51 0.48
N GLU A 42 11.75 -2.01 1.71
CA GLU A 42 11.31 -3.37 2.01
C GLU A 42 9.78 -3.49 1.91
N ILE A 43 9.30 -4.58 1.32
CA ILE A 43 7.86 -4.88 1.29
C ILE A 43 7.24 -4.95 2.69
N ALA A 44 8.03 -5.37 3.68
CA ALA A 44 7.64 -5.38 5.08
C ALA A 44 7.40 -3.96 5.62
N GLU A 45 8.18 -2.97 5.15
CA GLU A 45 7.99 -1.56 5.48
C GLU A 45 6.73 -1.02 4.82
N VAL A 46 6.48 -1.34 3.55
CA VAL A 46 5.22 -1.00 2.86
C VAL A 46 4.02 -1.59 3.58
N GLY A 47 4.11 -2.86 4.01
CA GLY A 47 3.08 -3.52 4.81
C GLY A 47 2.84 -2.84 6.16
N ARG A 48 3.91 -2.42 6.86
CA ARG A 48 3.80 -1.63 8.11
C ARG A 48 3.09 -0.30 7.87
N ILE A 49 3.47 0.41 6.81
CA ILE A 49 2.86 1.68 6.41
C ILE A 49 1.37 1.49 6.12
N CYS A 50 1.02 0.48 5.31
CA CYS A 50 -0.37 0.16 5.01
C CYS A 50 -1.16 -0.12 6.30
N ASN A 51 -0.62 -0.94 7.20
CA ASN A 51 -1.28 -1.29 8.46
C ASN A 51 -1.47 -0.07 9.38
N GLN A 52 -0.47 0.82 9.47
CA GLN A 52 -0.55 2.07 10.22
C GLN A 52 -1.58 3.05 9.65
N ASN A 53 -1.72 3.09 8.32
CA ASN A 53 -2.65 3.97 7.62
C ASN A 53 -4.03 3.35 7.38
N ASN A 54 -4.34 2.20 8.00
CA ASN A 54 -5.60 1.47 7.80
C ASN A 54 -5.88 1.09 6.33
N VAL A 55 -4.82 0.95 5.52
CA VAL A 55 -4.89 0.51 4.13
C VAL A 55 -4.85 -1.01 4.09
N LYS A 56 -5.93 -1.63 3.59
CA LYS A 56 -6.01 -3.08 3.43
C LYS A 56 -5.32 -3.53 2.14
N ILE A 57 -4.27 -4.33 2.26
CA ILE A 57 -3.68 -5.02 1.11
C ILE A 57 -4.63 -6.13 0.65
N CYS A 58 -5.07 -6.07 -0.60
CA CYS A 58 -6.00 -7.00 -1.23
C CYS A 58 -5.34 -7.61 -2.49
N LYS A 59 -5.89 -8.72 -3.01
CA LYS A 59 -5.38 -9.41 -4.23
C LYS A 59 -3.87 -9.69 -4.17
N CYS A 60 -3.47 -10.64 -3.33
CA CYS A 60 -2.08 -11.06 -3.27
C CYS A 60 -1.65 -11.75 -4.57
N GLN A 61 -0.68 -11.16 -5.28
CA GLN A 61 -0.13 -11.75 -6.51
C GLN A 61 0.64 -13.05 -6.24
N LEU A 62 1.13 -13.24 -5.01
CA LEU A 62 1.80 -14.46 -4.55
C LEU A 62 0.82 -15.50 -3.99
N GLY A 63 -0.48 -15.19 -3.94
CA GLY A 63 -1.49 -16.07 -3.34
C GLY A 63 -1.45 -16.17 -1.82
N CYS A 64 -0.65 -15.35 -1.13
CA CYS A 64 -0.47 -15.40 0.33
C CYS A 64 -1.67 -14.89 1.14
N PHE A 65 -2.52 -14.05 0.55
CA PHE A 65 -3.73 -13.54 1.18
C PHE A 65 -4.93 -13.98 0.33
N LYS A 66 -5.64 -15.01 0.79
CA LYS A 66 -6.98 -15.42 0.32
C LYS A 66 -8.05 -14.77 1.18
#